data_AF-A0A920EEP4-F1
#
_entry.id   AF-A0A920EEP4-F1
#
_cell.length_a   1.000
_cell.length_b   1.000
_cell.length_c   1.000
_cell.angle_alpha   90.00
_cell.angle_beta   90.00
_cell.angle_gamma   90.00
#
_symmetry.space_group_name_H-M   'P 1'
#
loop_
_entity.id
_entity.type
_entity.pdbx_description
1 polymer ?
#
loop_
_entity_poly.entity_id
_entity_poly.type
_entity_poly.pdbx_seq_one_letter_code
_entity_poly.pdbx_strand_id
1 'polypeptide(L)' 'MIKQLGSWVKKSMYGKEYLGVERSTFLIDENNVITEIWRKVKVTGHVQNVLDFCKKI' A
#
# COMPACT_ATOMS: atom_id res chain seq x y z
N MET A 1 -12.53 2.74 -5.47
CA MET A 1 -11.19 3.10 -4.93
C MET A 1 -10.30 1.90 -4.61
N ILE A 2 -10.48 1.16 -3.50
CA ILE A 2 -9.53 0.08 -3.08
C ILE A 2 -9.30 -1.01 -4.16
N LYS A 3 -10.35 -1.37 -4.91
CA LYS A 3 -10.26 -2.31 -6.04
C LYS A 3 -9.46 -1.75 -7.22
N GLN A 4 -9.57 -0.45 -7.49
CA GLN A 4 -8.84 0.22 -8.57
C GLN A 4 -7.36 0.40 -8.22
N LEU A 5 -7.03 0.58 -6.94
CA LEU A 5 -5.65 0.63 -6.44
C LEU A 5 -4.95 -0.74 -6.40
N GLY A 6 -5.70 -1.81 -6.73
CA GLY A 6 -5.17 -3.17 -6.75
C GLY A 6 -4.78 -3.69 -5.36
N SER A 7 -5.41 -3.21 -4.28
CA SER A 7 -5.14 -3.67 -2.91
C SER A 7 -5.99 -4.88 -2.49
N TRP A 8 -6.84 -5.40 -3.38
CA TRP A 8 -7.55 -6.64 -3.18
C TRP A 8 -6.69 -7.82 -3.60
N VAL A 9 -6.33 -8.67 -2.65
CA VAL A 9 -5.49 -9.84 -2.88
C VAL A 9 -6.19 -11.11 -2.40
N LYS A 10 -5.95 -12.21 -3.11
CA LYS A 10 -6.32 -13.54 -2.64
C LYS A 10 -5.39 -13.92 -1.49
N LYS A 11 -5.96 -14.35 -0.38
CA LYS A 11 -5.25 -14.91 0.77
C LYS A 11 -5.69 -16.36 0.92
N SER A 12 -4.74 -17.24 1.15
CA SER A 12 -5.00 -18.63 1.51
C SER A 12 -4.50 -18.85 2.94
N MET A 13 -5.40 -19.22 3.85
CA MET A 13 -5.03 -19.68 5.18
C MET A 13 -5.82 -20.94 5.52
N TYR A 14 -5.11 -21.93 6.07
CA TYR A 14 -5.70 -23.18 6.53
C TYR A 14 -6.58 -23.86 5.45
N GLY A 15 -6.12 -23.88 4.20
CA GLY A 15 -6.82 -24.49 3.07
C GLY A 15 -8.05 -23.72 2.57
N LYS A 16 -8.35 -22.54 3.11
CA LYS A 16 -9.45 -21.68 2.67
C LYS A 16 -8.90 -20.45 1.94
N GLU A 17 -9.45 -20.18 0.75
CA GLU A 17 -9.17 -18.96 0.00
C GLU A 17 -10.21 -17.89 0.31
N TYR A 18 -9.74 -16.66 0.55
CA TYR A 18 -10.59 -15.50 0.75
C TYR A 18 -9.94 -14.25 0.16
N LEU A 19 -10.79 -13.34 -0.30
CA LEU A 19 -10.35 -12.02 -0.73
C LEU A 19 -10.19 -11.12 0.49
N GLY A 20 -9.05 -10.46 0.59
CA GLY A 20 -8.78 -9.51 1.65
C GLY A 20 -8.05 -8.29 1.12
N VAL A 21 -8.19 -7.19 1.84
CA VAL A 21 -7.38 -6.00 1.60
C VAL A 21 -5.97 -6.24 2.11
N GLU A 22 -4.96 -5.93 1.29
CA GLU A 22 -3.58 -5.78 1.75
C GLU A 22 -3.32 -4.37 2.25
N ARG A 23 -2.51 -4.24 3.32
CA ARG A 23 -2.11 -2.94 3.83
C ARG A 23 -1.13 -2.33 2.83
N SER A 24 -1.53 -1.22 2.24
CA SER A 24 -0.75 -0.49 1.25
C SER A 24 -0.81 1.01 1.51
N THR A 25 0.21 1.73 1.05
CA THR A 25 0.27 3.21 1.06
C THR A 25 0.62 3.67 -0.34
N PHE A 26 -0.03 4.74 -0.79
CA PHE A 26 0.17 5.32 -2.12
C PHE A 26 0.51 6.79 -1.91
N LEU A 27 1.60 7.27 -2.49
CA LEU A 27 1.93 8.69 -2.55
C LEU A 27 1.42 9.27 -3.86
N ILE A 28 0.72 10.39 -3.78
CA ILE A 28 0.12 11.08 -4.93
C ILE A 28 0.62 12.52 -4.90
N ASP A 29 1.12 13.01 -6.03
CA ASP A 29 1.58 14.39 -6.19
C ASP A 29 0.43 15.36 -6.52
N GLU A 30 0.73 16.65 -6.65
CA GLU A 30 -0.23 17.69 -7.00
C GLU A 30 -0.87 17.52 -8.39
N ASN A 31 -0.24 16.75 -9.27
CA ASN A 31 -0.73 16.45 -10.62
C ASN A 31 -1.63 15.20 -10.65
N ASN A 32 -1.97 14.66 -9.47
CA ASN A 32 -2.73 13.41 -9.30
C ASN A 32 -2.01 12.18 -9.88
N VAL A 33 -0.67 12.21 -9.96
CA VAL A 33 0.14 11.07 -10.37
C VAL A 33 0.59 10.30 -9.13
N ILE A 34 0.48 8.98 -9.17
CA ILE A 34 1.02 8.12 -8.11
C ILE A 34 2.54 8.07 -8.29
N THR A 35 3.27 8.66 -7.36
CA THR A 35 4.74 8.74 -7.40
C THR A 35 5.42 7.57 -6.71
N GLU A 36 4.75 6.93 -5.74
CA GLU A 36 5.29 5.79 -5.00
C GLU A 36 4.19 4.88 -4.44
N ILE A 37 4.49 3.57 -4.34
CA ILE A 37 3.53 2.56 -3.85
C ILE A 37 4.21 1.57 -2.91
N TRP A 38 3.83 1.60 -1.64
CA TRP A 38 4.20 0.57 -0.67
C TRP A 38 3.11 -0.49 -0.54
N ARG A 39 3.47 -1.76 -0.80
CA ARG A 39 2.59 -2.93 -0.62
C ARG A 39 3.06 -3.80 0.55
N LYS A 40 2.16 -4.65 1.07
CA LYS A 40 2.45 -5.54 2.21
C LYS A 40 3.12 -4.81 3.39
N VAL A 41 2.63 -3.62 3.70
CA VAL A 41 3.23 -2.72 4.69
C VAL A 41 3.26 -3.36 6.07
N LYS A 42 4.43 -3.34 6.73
CA LYS A 42 4.56 -3.55 8.18
C LYS A 42 4.40 -2.20 8.88
N VAL A 43 3.62 -2.14 9.95
CA VAL A 43 3.28 -0.86 10.60
C VAL A 43 4.51 -0.19 11.23
N THR A 44 5.34 -0.97 11.91
CA THR A 44 6.51 -0.47 12.64
C THR A 44 7.47 0.25 11.69
N GLY A 45 7.74 1.53 11.95
CA GLY A 45 8.67 2.35 11.17
C GLY A 45 8.16 2.85 9.82
N HIS A 46 6.97 2.43 9.38
CA HIS A 46 6.46 2.78 8.04
C HIS A 46 6.23 4.27 7.86
N VAL A 47 5.64 4.93 8.87
CA VAL A 47 5.36 6.37 8.80
C VAL A 47 6.65 7.18 8.62
N GLN A 48 7.71 6.79 9.32
CA GLN A 48 9.02 7.45 9.17
C GLN A 48 9.60 7.22 7.77
N ASN A 49 9.51 6.00 7.24
CA ASN A 49 9.96 5.68 5.88
C ASN A 49 9.22 6.53 4.81
N VAL A 50 7.90 6.65 4.93
CA VAL A 50 7.10 7.49 4.04
C VAL A 50 7.52 8.95 4.16
N LEU A 51 7.69 9.48 5.38
CA LEU A 51 8.12 10.86 5.59
C LEU A 51 9.51 11.12 5.01
N ASP A 52 10.46 10.22 5.22
CA ASP A 52 11.83 10.35 4.72
C ASP A 52 11.87 10.26 3.19
N PHE A 53 10.99 9.47 2.58
CA PHE A 53 10.81 9.45 1.14
C PHE A 53 10.30 10.80 0.64
N CYS A 54 9.23 11.33 1.24
CA CYS A 54 8.66 12.62 0.86
C CYS A 54 9.64 13.80 1.00
N LYS A 55 10.66 13.70 1.84
CA LYS A 55 11.71 14.73 1.98
C LYS A 55 12.80 14.67 0.92
N LYS A 56 12.92 13.56 0.19
CA LYS A 56 13.97 13.36 -0.83
C LYS A 56 13.52 13.77 -2.23
N ILE A 57 12.22 13.89 -2.44
CA ILE A 57 11.56 14.38 -3.64
C ILE A 57 11.34 15.89 -3.50
#